data_AF-A0A2E3EZS1-F1
#
_entry.id   AF-A0A2E3EZS1-F1
#
_cell.length_a   1.000
_cell.length_b   1.000
_cell.length_c   1.000
_cell.angle_alpha   90.00
_cell.angle_beta   90.00
_cell.angle_gamma   90.00
#
_symmetry.space_group_name_H-M   'P 1'
#
loop_
_entity.id
_entity.type
_entity.pdbx_description
1 polymer ?
#
loop_
_entity_poly.entity_id
_entity_poly.type
_entity_poly.pdbx_seq_one_letter_code
_entity_poly.pdbx_strand_id
1 'polypeptide(L)'
;MKKALPFLAVAFSGFLVYLFDKIWGDSINWEKVKSVKIGDWISTEFSFRVYEVLLFIILVSIIYLLGKKYLNRDSYYSKKQKKLRQFNNVIDNKTNILFRWGVYFDYDKPFIADLDAFCTKHEGPPLRFVGRNCPIRDCENHRINIDEYMVKNHIESDLIDRWEKMK
;
A
#
# COMPACT_ATOMS: atom_id res chain seq x y z
N MET A 1 -5.00 2.62 -7.40
CA MET A 1 -5.86 3.27 -8.41
C MET A 1 -6.02 4.78 -8.21
N LYS A 2 -6.32 5.30 -7.00
CA LYS A 2 -6.51 6.75 -6.77
C LYS A 2 -5.32 7.66 -7.19
N LYS A 3 -4.08 7.16 -7.16
CA LYS A 3 -2.88 7.93 -7.56
C LYS A 3 -2.57 7.90 -9.07
N ALA A 4 -3.16 6.97 -9.82
CA ALA A 4 -2.96 6.87 -11.27
C ALA A 4 -4.00 7.69 -12.07
N LEU A 5 -5.11 8.06 -11.42
CA LEU A 5 -6.17 8.88 -12.00
C LEU A 5 -5.68 10.22 -12.55
N PRO A 6 -4.87 11.02 -11.84
CA PRO A 6 -4.40 12.30 -12.39
C PRO A 6 -3.39 12.11 -13.53
N PHE A 7 -2.62 11.02 -13.55
CA PHE A 7 -1.67 10.73 -14.63
C PHE A 7 -2.39 10.26 -15.90
N LEU A 8 -3.41 9.41 -15.76
CA LEU A 8 -4.31 9.05 -16.85
C LEU A 8 -5.12 10.27 -17.31
N ALA A 9 -5.56 11.14 -16.39
CA ALA A 9 -6.25 12.36 -16.76
C ALA A 9 -5.34 13.28 -17.58
N VAL A 10 -4.07 13.47 -17.22
CA VAL A 10 -3.10 14.26 -18.01
C VAL A 10 -2.73 13.58 -19.33
N ALA A 11 -2.63 12.25 -19.34
CA ALA A 11 -2.44 11.49 -20.57
C ALA A 11 -3.64 11.64 -21.54
N PHE A 12 -4.86 11.72 -21.02
CA PHE A 12 -6.08 11.94 -21.81
C PHE A 12 -6.52 13.42 -21.89
N SER A 13 -5.83 14.37 -21.25
CA SER A 13 -6.25 15.79 -21.16
C SER A 13 -5.97 16.60 -22.42
N GLY A 14 -5.91 15.93 -23.58
CA GLY A 14 -5.67 16.58 -24.85
C GLY A 14 -4.21 16.70 -25.25
N PHE A 15 -3.22 16.62 -24.35
CA PHE A 15 -1.80 16.77 -24.74
C PHE A 15 -1.28 15.57 -25.55
N LEU A 16 -1.47 14.33 -25.07
CA LEU A 16 -1.08 13.16 -25.86
C LEU A 16 -2.01 12.95 -27.06
N VAL A 17 -3.29 13.34 -26.95
CA VAL A 17 -4.24 13.28 -28.08
C VAL A 17 -3.82 14.27 -29.17
N TYR A 18 -3.42 15.48 -28.81
CA TYR A 18 -2.88 16.49 -29.73
C TYR A 18 -1.55 16.05 -30.34
N LEU A 19 -0.64 15.48 -29.55
CA LEU A 19 0.62 14.94 -30.09
C LEU A 19 0.38 13.76 -31.02
N PHE A 20 -0.58 12.89 -30.69
CA PHE A 20 -0.98 11.79 -31.55
C PHE A 20 -1.58 12.31 -32.86
N ASP A 21 -2.53 13.25 -32.80
CA ASP A 21 -3.16 13.87 -33.98
C ASP A 21 -2.13 14.65 -34.84
N LYS A 22 -1.19 15.35 -34.22
CA LYS A 22 -0.16 16.10 -34.94
C LYS A 22 0.90 15.22 -35.60
N ILE A 23 1.20 14.06 -35.03
CA ILE A 23 2.23 13.15 -35.55
C ILE A 23 1.62 12.11 -36.50
N TRP A 24 0.37 11.68 -36.24
CA TRP A 24 -0.28 10.56 -36.92
C TRP A 24 -1.71 10.87 -37.43
N GLY A 25 -2.31 11.99 -37.05
CA GLY A 25 -3.69 12.34 -37.42
C GLY A 25 -3.87 12.48 -38.93
N ASP A 26 -2.88 13.07 -39.61
CA ASP A 26 -2.88 13.20 -41.08
C ASP A 26 -2.52 11.90 -41.81
N SER A 27 -1.86 10.94 -41.14
CA SER A 27 -1.49 9.64 -41.74
C SER A 27 -2.58 8.58 -41.62
N ILE A 28 -3.55 8.78 -40.72
CA ILE A 28 -4.64 7.83 -40.43
C ILE A 28 -5.95 8.33 -41.05
N ASN A 29 -6.36 7.72 -42.18
CA ASN A 29 -7.68 7.95 -42.74
C ASN A 29 -8.75 7.18 -41.94
N TRP A 30 -9.38 7.88 -40.99
CA TRP A 30 -10.38 7.33 -40.06
C TRP A 30 -11.66 6.79 -40.72
N GLU A 31 -12.03 7.30 -41.90
CA GLU A 31 -13.19 6.79 -42.65
C GLU A 31 -12.92 5.42 -43.26
N LYS A 32 -11.68 5.18 -43.70
CA LYS A 32 -11.24 3.84 -44.12
C LYS A 32 -11.19 2.86 -42.94
N VAL A 33 -10.74 3.29 -41.77
CA VAL A 33 -10.66 2.42 -40.57
C VAL A 33 -12.04 1.96 -40.10
N LYS A 34 -13.05 2.85 -40.16
CA LYS A 34 -14.44 2.51 -39.77
C LYS A 34 -15.17 1.59 -40.77
N SER A 35 -14.72 1.55 -42.02
CA SER A 35 -15.37 0.78 -43.09
C SER A 35 -14.73 -0.60 -43.35
N VAL A 36 -13.68 -0.96 -42.61
CA VAL A 36 -12.95 -2.24 -42.79
C VAL A 36 -13.78 -3.44 -42.33
N LYS A 37 -14.14 -4.31 -43.28
CA LYS A 37 -14.64 -5.65 -42.98
C LYS A 37 -13.48 -6.54 -42.53
N ILE A 38 -13.75 -7.48 -41.61
CA ILE A 38 -12.76 -8.37 -40.95
C ILE A 38 -11.85 -9.13 -41.93
N GLY A 39 -12.19 -9.25 -43.22
CA GLY A 39 -11.39 -9.89 -44.27
C GLY A 39 -10.31 -9.05 -44.95
N ASP A 40 -10.32 -7.71 -44.85
CA ASP A 40 -9.37 -6.81 -45.57
C ASP A 40 -8.05 -6.57 -44.81
N TRP A 41 -7.88 -7.21 -43.65
CA TRP A 41 -6.73 -7.08 -42.74
C TRP A 41 -5.38 -7.57 -43.32
N ILE A 42 -5.40 -8.21 -44.50
CA ILE A 42 -4.22 -8.81 -45.14
C ILE A 42 -3.58 -7.86 -46.19
N SER A 43 -4.16 -6.67 -46.42
CA SER A 43 -3.53 -5.66 -47.28
C SER A 43 -2.32 -5.00 -46.60
N THR A 44 -1.22 -4.83 -47.34
CA THR A 44 0.06 -4.27 -46.86
C THR A 44 -0.06 -2.87 -46.26
N GLU A 45 -0.99 -2.05 -46.77
CA GLU A 45 -1.29 -0.71 -46.23
C GLU A 45 -1.97 -0.76 -44.84
N PHE A 46 -2.83 -1.76 -44.61
CA PHE A 46 -3.51 -1.92 -43.31
C PHE A 46 -2.57 -2.48 -42.25
N SER A 47 -1.66 -3.37 -42.65
CA SER A 47 -0.61 -3.93 -41.78
C SER A 47 0.30 -2.85 -41.20
N PHE A 48 0.65 -1.82 -41.99
CA PHE A 48 1.50 -0.70 -41.54
C PHE A 48 0.80 0.14 -40.45
N ARG A 49 -0.49 0.45 -40.62
CA ARG A 49 -1.26 1.22 -39.63
C ARG A 49 -1.57 0.43 -38.35
N VAL A 50 -1.78 -0.88 -38.45
CA VAL A 50 -1.93 -1.76 -37.27
C VAL A 50 -0.62 -1.82 -36.48
N TYR A 51 0.52 -1.82 -37.16
CA TYR A 51 1.83 -1.78 -36.52
C TYR A 51 2.05 -0.47 -35.72
N GLU A 52 1.62 0.67 -36.25
CA GLU A 52 1.68 1.97 -35.56
C GLU A 52 0.84 1.98 -34.26
N VAL A 53 -0.38 1.43 -34.32
CA VAL A 53 -1.25 1.29 -33.15
C VAL A 53 -0.65 0.35 -32.11
N LEU A 54 -0.07 -0.78 -32.53
CA LEU A 54 0.63 -1.70 -31.63
C LEU A 54 1.85 -1.05 -30.97
N LEU A 55 2.65 -0.29 -31.73
CA LEU A 55 3.77 0.48 -31.21
C LEU A 55 3.32 1.47 -30.14
N PHE A 56 2.20 2.17 -30.36
CA PHE A 56 1.63 3.10 -29.38
C PHE A 56 1.22 2.37 -28.09
N ILE A 57 0.55 1.23 -28.19
CA ILE A 57 0.15 0.42 -27.02
C ILE A 57 1.38 -0.04 -26.23
N ILE A 58 2.44 -0.48 -26.93
CA ILE A 58 3.71 -0.88 -26.31
C ILE A 58 4.35 0.32 -25.60
N LEU A 59 4.40 1.48 -26.25
CA LEU A 59 5.00 2.69 -25.70
C LEU A 59 4.27 3.15 -24.43
N VAL A 60 2.93 3.18 -24.45
CA VAL A 60 2.10 3.50 -23.29
C VAL A 60 2.31 2.48 -22.17
N SER A 61 2.42 1.20 -22.50
CA SER A 61 2.68 0.13 -21.52
C SER A 61 4.05 0.30 -20.85
N ILE A 62 5.09 0.65 -21.60
CA ILE A 62 6.44 0.94 -21.07
C ILE A 62 6.39 2.16 -20.15
N ILE A 63 5.76 3.27 -20.58
CA ILE A 63 5.62 4.48 -19.76
C ILE A 63 4.87 4.17 -18.46
N TYR A 64 3.79 3.38 -18.53
CA TYR A 64 3.03 2.97 -17.35
C TYR A 64 3.88 2.13 -16.38
N LEU A 65 4.65 1.15 -16.89
CA LEU A 65 5.51 0.30 -16.06
C LEU A 65 6.64 1.11 -15.40
N LEU A 66 7.28 2.01 -16.16
CA LEU A 66 8.29 2.94 -15.62
C LEU A 66 7.67 3.85 -14.56
N GLY A 67 6.53 4.48 -14.86
CA GLY A 67 5.80 5.32 -13.91
C GLY A 67 5.43 4.58 -12.63
N LYS A 68 4.96 3.33 -12.71
CA LYS A 68 4.66 2.49 -11.55
C LYS A 68 5.89 2.22 -10.68
N LYS A 69 7.05 2.01 -11.29
CA LYS A 69 8.32 1.81 -10.57
C LYS A 69 8.75 3.07 -9.82
N TYR A 70 8.64 4.25 -10.44
CA TYR A 70 9.00 5.53 -9.82
C TYR A 70 7.97 6.05 -8.80
N LEU A 71 6.67 5.76 -8.99
CA LEU A 71 5.58 6.16 -8.08
C LEU A 71 5.50 5.28 -6.83
N ASN A 72 6.00 4.05 -6.89
CA ASN A 72 6.31 3.27 -5.71
C ASN A 72 7.60 3.83 -5.10
N ARG A 73 7.51 5.05 -4.54
CA ARG A 73 8.56 5.61 -3.69
C ARG A 73 8.96 4.52 -2.71
N ASP A 74 10.23 4.14 -2.75
CA ASP A 74 10.82 3.20 -1.81
C ASP A 74 10.35 3.61 -0.43
N SER A 75 9.56 2.74 0.18
CA SER A 75 9.10 2.97 1.54
C SER A 75 10.34 3.17 2.39
N TYR A 76 10.30 4.17 3.27
CA TYR A 76 11.35 4.44 4.26
C TYR A 76 11.88 3.19 4.96
N TYR A 77 11.03 2.16 5.10
CA TYR A 77 11.36 0.87 5.70
C TYR A 77 11.71 -0.23 4.69
N SER A 78 12.77 -0.98 4.99
CA SER A 78 13.17 -2.20 4.28
C SER A 78 12.11 -3.31 4.36
N LYS A 79 12.22 -4.35 3.53
CA LYS A 79 11.31 -5.51 3.59
C LYS A 79 11.29 -6.18 4.97
N LYS A 80 12.47 -6.33 5.59
CA LYS A 80 12.60 -6.93 6.94
C LYS A 80 11.95 -6.01 7.99
N GLN A 81 12.21 -4.71 7.92
CA GLN A 81 11.59 -3.74 8.82
C GLN A 81 10.07 -3.76 8.70
N LYS A 82 9.51 -3.76 7.48
CA LYS A 82 8.05 -3.89 7.26
C LYS A 82 7.47 -5.15 7.89
N LYS A 83 8.15 -6.29 7.77
CA LYS A 83 7.72 -7.55 8.37
C LYS A 83 7.68 -7.44 9.89
N LEU A 84 8.71 -6.86 10.51
CA LEU A 84 8.73 -6.65 11.96
C LEU A 84 7.64 -5.67 12.41
N ARG A 85 7.33 -4.62 11.63
CA ARG A 85 6.24 -3.68 11.93
C ARG A 85 4.83 -4.29 11.93
N GLN A 86 4.66 -5.50 11.36
CA GLN A 86 3.39 -6.23 11.48
C GLN A 86 3.20 -6.84 12.87
N PHE A 87 4.27 -6.98 13.65
CA PHE A 87 4.21 -7.34 15.06
C PHE A 87 3.89 -6.10 15.89
N ASN A 88 2.63 -5.70 15.88
CA ASN A 88 2.15 -4.45 16.45
C ASN A 88 1.05 -4.65 17.52
N ASN A 89 0.78 -5.90 17.89
CA ASN A 89 -0.19 -6.23 18.93
C ASN A 89 0.05 -7.60 19.55
N VAL A 90 -0.42 -7.78 20.79
CA VAL A 90 -0.52 -9.08 21.46
C VAL A 90 -1.71 -9.08 22.42
N ILE A 91 -2.38 -10.22 22.57
CA ILE A 91 -3.43 -10.42 23.56
C ILE A 91 -2.85 -11.26 24.69
N ASP A 92 -2.96 -10.77 25.92
CA ASP A 92 -2.73 -11.60 27.09
C ASP A 92 -3.97 -12.46 27.35
N ASN A 93 -3.84 -13.77 27.11
CA ASN A 93 -4.92 -14.73 27.27
C ASN A 93 -5.41 -14.87 28.72
N LYS A 94 -4.60 -14.50 29.72
CA LYS A 94 -5.01 -14.57 31.13
C LYS A 94 -5.97 -13.45 31.49
N THR A 95 -5.65 -12.24 31.05
CA THR A 95 -6.40 -11.03 31.43
C THR A 95 -7.37 -10.55 30.34
N ASN A 96 -7.29 -11.10 29.13
CA ASN A 96 -8.00 -10.61 27.95
C ASN A 96 -7.76 -9.11 27.73
N ILE A 97 -6.49 -8.72 27.87
CA ILE A 97 -6.01 -7.38 27.55
C ILE A 97 -5.27 -7.45 26.22
N LEU A 98 -5.72 -6.63 25.27
CA LEU A 98 -5.07 -6.43 23.99
C LEU A 98 -4.10 -5.25 24.11
N PHE A 99 -2.82 -5.51 23.93
CA PHE A 99 -1.79 -4.49 23.80
C PHE A 99 -1.57 -4.18 22.33
N ARG A 100 -1.45 -2.90 21.97
CA ARG A 100 -1.10 -2.43 20.63
C ARG A 100 0.04 -1.44 20.71
N TRP A 101 0.93 -1.47 19.72
CA TRP A 101 2.04 -0.55 19.65
C TRP A 101 2.50 -0.25 18.23
N GLY A 102 3.20 0.87 18.07
CA GLY A 102 3.94 1.17 16.85
C GLY A 102 5.38 0.66 16.96
N VAL A 103 5.85 -0.11 15.97
CA VAL A 103 7.27 -0.46 15.83
C VAL A 103 7.97 0.57 14.97
N TYR A 104 9.05 1.12 15.51
CA TYR A 104 9.92 2.12 14.88
C TYR A 104 11.37 1.63 14.90
N PHE A 105 12.23 2.35 14.17
CA PHE A 105 13.64 1.99 14.01
C PHE A 105 14.50 3.23 14.20
N ASP A 106 15.47 3.11 15.11
CA ASP A 106 16.61 4.01 15.17
C ASP A 106 17.75 3.31 14.44
N TYR A 107 17.98 3.71 13.18
CA TYR A 107 18.78 2.96 12.20
C TYR A 107 18.33 1.49 12.06
N ASP A 108 19.09 0.55 12.64
CA ASP A 108 18.81 -0.89 12.64
C ASP A 108 18.37 -1.41 14.02
N LYS A 109 18.06 -0.54 14.97
CA LYS A 109 17.57 -0.93 16.29
C LYS A 109 16.04 -0.74 16.38
N PRO A 110 15.26 -1.83 16.46
CA PRO A 110 13.81 -1.73 16.63
C PRO A 110 13.46 -1.26 18.04
N PHE A 111 12.41 -0.44 18.17
CA PHE A 111 11.85 -0.01 19.45
C PHE A 111 10.35 0.29 19.32
N ILE A 112 9.66 0.47 20.46
CA ILE A 112 8.25 0.91 20.47
C ILE A 112 8.11 2.30 21.08
N ALA A 113 7.31 3.17 20.45
CA ALA A 113 7.06 4.52 20.97
C ALA A 113 5.78 4.56 21.81
N ASP A 114 4.69 4.04 21.24
CA ASP A 114 3.35 4.14 21.79
C ASP A 114 2.89 2.73 22.19
N LEU A 115 2.54 2.52 23.47
CA LEU A 115 1.94 1.28 23.97
C LEU A 115 0.54 1.61 24.50
N ASP A 116 -0.48 1.01 23.89
CA ASP A 116 -1.87 1.17 24.29
C ASP A 116 -2.45 -0.17 24.75
N ALA A 117 -3.12 -0.16 25.90
CA ALA A 117 -3.86 -1.30 26.42
C ALA A 117 -5.37 -1.16 26.16
N PHE A 118 -6.01 -2.26 25.78
CA PHE A 118 -7.43 -2.34 25.49
C PHE A 118 -8.06 -3.54 26.20
N CYS A 119 -9.25 -3.35 26.79
CA CYS A 119 -10.03 -4.41 27.39
C CYS A 119 -10.89 -5.09 26.33
N THR A 120 -10.78 -6.41 26.19
CA THR A 120 -11.60 -7.19 25.24
C THR A 120 -12.69 -8.01 25.93
N LYS A 121 -12.91 -7.83 27.24
CA LYS A 121 -13.96 -8.55 28.00
C LYS A 121 -15.38 -8.01 27.78
N HIS A 122 -15.53 -6.89 27.08
CA HIS A 122 -16.82 -6.24 26.87
C HIS A 122 -17.37 -6.56 25.49
N GLU A 123 -18.70 -6.57 25.37
CA GLU A 123 -19.35 -6.68 24.07
C GLU A 123 -19.06 -5.45 23.21
N GLY A 124 -18.67 -5.66 21.96
CA GLY A 124 -18.35 -4.61 21.00
C GLY A 124 -16.85 -4.35 20.82
N PRO A 125 -16.47 -3.13 20.37
CA PRO A 125 -15.06 -2.80 20.13
C PRO A 125 -14.23 -2.83 21.43
N PRO A 126 -12.94 -3.25 21.36
CA PRO A 126 -12.05 -3.22 22.52
C PRO A 126 -11.97 -1.82 23.13
N LEU A 127 -12.19 -1.73 24.45
CA LEU A 127 -12.21 -0.46 25.16
C LEU A 127 -10.80 -0.06 25.58
N ARG A 128 -10.31 1.10 25.13
CA ARG A 128 -9.01 1.63 25.54
C ARG A 128 -9.00 1.90 27.05
N PHE A 129 -7.90 1.55 27.69
CA PHE A 129 -7.69 1.85 29.10
C PHE A 129 -7.60 3.37 29.31
N VAL A 130 -8.03 3.85 30.47
CA VAL A 130 -7.89 5.24 30.89
C VAL A 130 -6.86 5.28 32.00
N GLY A 131 -5.65 5.73 31.69
CA GLY A 131 -4.49 5.45 32.53
C GLY A 131 -4.13 3.97 32.42
N ARG A 132 -4.12 3.25 33.56
CA ARG A 132 -3.57 1.89 33.65
C ARG A 132 -4.59 0.78 33.79
N ASN A 133 -5.89 1.10 33.73
CA ASN A 133 -6.97 0.16 33.96
C ASN A 133 -8.18 0.37 33.02
N CYS A 134 -9.08 -0.62 33.01
CA CYS A 134 -10.33 -0.53 32.28
C CYS A 134 -11.25 0.57 32.88
N PRO A 135 -11.93 1.40 32.07
CA PRO A 135 -12.81 2.45 32.58
C PRO A 135 -14.13 1.92 33.20
N ILE A 136 -14.52 0.68 32.93
CA ILE A 136 -15.77 0.09 33.45
C ILE A 136 -15.54 -0.47 34.84
N ARG A 137 -16.18 0.12 35.87
CA ARG A 137 -15.95 -0.21 37.29
C ARG A 137 -16.17 -1.67 37.66
N ASP A 138 -17.17 -2.31 37.04
CA ASP A 138 -17.53 -3.70 37.32
C ASP A 138 -16.67 -4.71 36.53
N CYS A 139 -15.74 -4.23 35.70
CA CYS A 139 -14.80 -5.10 35.00
C CYS A 139 -13.69 -5.57 35.94
N GLU A 140 -13.31 -6.84 35.88
CA GLU A 140 -12.12 -7.34 36.57
C GLU A 140 -10.85 -6.55 36.21
N ASN A 141 -10.75 -6.12 34.95
CA ASN A 141 -9.61 -5.36 34.44
C ASN A 141 -9.60 -3.90 34.92
N HIS A 142 -10.63 -3.43 35.64
CA HIS A 142 -10.61 -2.14 36.34
C HIS A 142 -9.71 -2.16 37.57
N ARG A 143 -9.56 -3.33 38.20
CA ARG A 143 -8.73 -3.52 39.40
C ARG A 143 -7.28 -3.83 39.08
N ILE A 144 -7.00 -4.21 37.82
CA ILE A 144 -5.65 -4.47 37.34
C ILE A 144 -4.96 -3.13 37.11
N ASN A 145 -3.76 -2.98 37.67
CA ASN A 145 -2.88 -1.85 37.40
C ASN A 145 -1.74 -2.34 36.51
N ILE A 146 -1.79 -2.01 35.22
CA ILE A 146 -0.76 -2.41 34.27
C ILE A 146 0.51 -1.62 34.52
N ASP A 147 1.62 -2.32 34.69
CA ASP A 147 2.95 -1.72 34.60
C ASP A 147 3.35 -1.61 33.12
N GLU A 148 3.04 -0.47 32.52
CA GLU A 148 3.36 -0.16 31.13
C GLU A 148 4.86 -0.26 30.83
N TYR A 149 5.72 0.07 31.80
CA TYR A 149 7.17 0.01 31.63
C TYR A 149 7.64 -1.43 31.50
N MET A 150 7.17 -2.32 32.39
CA MET A 150 7.47 -3.75 32.30
C MET A 150 6.96 -4.37 31.01
N VAL A 151 5.71 -4.07 30.62
CA VAL A 151 5.12 -4.61 29.39
C VAL A 151 5.90 -4.12 28.17
N LYS A 152 6.24 -2.83 28.11
CA LYS A 152 7.07 -2.25 27.05
C LYS A 152 8.42 -2.95 26.96
N ASN A 153 9.12 -3.11 28.08
CA ASN A 153 10.44 -3.76 28.10
C ASN A 153 10.37 -5.22 27.61
N HIS A 154 9.30 -5.94 27.98
CA HIS A 154 9.09 -7.31 27.51
C HIS A 154 8.85 -7.37 26.00
N ILE A 155 7.99 -6.49 25.46
CA ILE A 155 7.71 -6.40 24.03
C ILE A 155 8.97 -6.01 23.24
N GLU A 156 9.73 -5.02 23.73
CA GLU A 156 10.98 -4.60 23.08
C GLU A 156 12.03 -5.72 23.08
N SER A 157 12.12 -6.51 24.16
CA SER A 157 12.99 -7.68 24.22
C SER A 157 12.63 -8.73 23.16
N ASP A 158 11.33 -9.06 23.01
CA ASP A 158 10.85 -9.99 21.97
C ASP A 158 11.07 -9.44 20.56
N LEU A 159 10.85 -8.13 20.36
CA LEU A 159 11.12 -7.45 19.08
C LEU A 159 12.59 -7.53 18.67
N ILE A 160 13.51 -7.34 19.62
CA ILE A 160 14.95 -7.44 19.38
C ILE A 160 15.32 -8.87 19.00
N ASP A 161 14.85 -9.88 19.74
CA ASP A 161 15.10 -11.29 19.41
C ASP A 161 14.60 -11.67 18.00
N ARG A 162 13.38 -11.24 17.66
CA ARG A 162 12.83 -11.44 16.31
C ARG A 162 13.66 -10.75 15.23
N TRP A 163 14.16 -9.55 15.51
CA TRP A 163 14.97 -8.81 14.57
C TRP A 163 16.32 -9.49 14.31
N GLU A 164 17.00 -9.95 15.36
CA GLU A 164 18.25 -10.71 15.24
C GLU A 164 18.05 -12.00 14.45
N LYS A 165 16.92 -12.71 14.64
CA LYS A 165 16.57 -13.91 13.85
C LYS A 165 16.25 -13.63 12.38
N MET A 166 15.93 -12.38 12.03
CA MET A 166 15.65 -11.97 10.66
C MET A 166 16.88 -11.39 9.95
N LYS A 167 17.92 -10.99 10.67
CA LYS A 167 19.19 -10.52 10.09
C LYS A 167 19.84 -11.63 9.29
#